data_AF-A0A7H1BZU8-F1
#
_entry.id   AF-A0A7H1BZU8-F1
#
_cell.length_a   1.000
_cell.length_b   1.000
_cell.length_c   1.000
_cell.angle_alpha   90.00
_cell.angle_beta   90.00
_cell.angle_gamma   90.00
#
_symmetry.space_group_name_H-M   'P 1'
#
loop_
_entity.id
_entity.type
_entity.pdbx_description
1 polymer ?
#
loop_
_entity_poly.entity_id
_entity_poly.type
_entity_poly.pdbx_seq_one_letter_code
_entity_poly.pdbx_strand_id
1 'polypeptide(L)'
;MKKEDPRITRTKEIIHQAFITTLEKQDYDDITVQDILNNAKINRSTFYKHYLNKDHLATDIIEKLKNKSLIPLLEERFSTPTLEFAIKAAPVINTLRHTLQTLWKIDTHRISLKRQIQEEVKKKYIDVISTRKSLNDIDAEFQGKLFATLSIAMMEHVVMSDNPVNPMVIQTNLQEVLSYFSLE
;
A
#
# COMPACT_ATOMS: atom_id res chain seq x y z
N MET A 1 -9.26 -24.23 -10.58
CA MET A 1 -9.86 -22.98 -10.07
C MET A 1 -10.91 -22.51 -11.05
N LYS A 2 -12.16 -22.29 -10.63
CA LYS A 2 -13.20 -21.72 -11.52
C LYS A 2 -12.81 -20.28 -11.86
N LYS A 3 -12.61 -19.98 -13.14
CA LYS A 3 -12.44 -18.61 -13.64
C LYS A 3 -13.68 -17.81 -13.24
N GLU A 4 -13.49 -16.69 -12.53
CA GLU A 4 -14.58 -15.77 -12.20
C GLU A 4 -15.26 -15.30 -13.50
N ASP A 5 -16.57 -15.14 -13.49
CA ASP A 5 -17.32 -14.71 -14.68
C ASP A 5 -16.76 -13.34 -15.17
N PRO A 6 -16.32 -13.23 -16.44
CA PRO A 6 -15.77 -11.98 -16.97
C PRO A 6 -16.69 -10.75 -16.78
N ARG A 7 -18.00 -10.96 -16.70
CA ARG A 7 -18.99 -9.89 -16.43
C ARG A 7 -18.88 -9.35 -15.01
N ILE A 8 -18.59 -10.22 -14.04
CA ILE A 8 -18.38 -9.83 -12.64
C ILE A 8 -17.09 -9.02 -12.54
N THR A 9 -16.00 -9.50 -13.13
CA THR A 9 -14.71 -8.80 -13.13
C THR A 9 -14.83 -7.41 -13.75
N ARG A 10 -15.45 -7.29 -14.93
CA ARG A 10 -15.66 -6.01 -15.60
C ARG A 10 -16.52 -5.04 -14.77
N THR A 11 -17.54 -5.53 -14.11
CA THR A 11 -18.41 -4.69 -13.26
C THR A 11 -17.65 -4.19 -12.04
N LYS A 12 -16.87 -5.05 -11.37
CA LYS A 12 -16.01 -4.64 -10.25
C LYS A 12 -14.99 -3.58 -10.69
N GLU A 13 -14.37 -3.74 -11.85
CA GLU A 13 -13.41 -2.76 -12.39
C GLU A 13 -14.05 -1.39 -12.64
N ILE A 14 -15.27 -1.35 -13.19
CA ILE A 14 -16.03 -0.10 -13.37
C ILE A 14 -16.31 0.57 -12.02
N ILE A 15 -16.73 -0.20 -11.01
CA ILE A 15 -16.99 0.31 -9.65
C ILE A 15 -15.70 0.83 -9.01
N HIS A 16 -14.59 0.08 -9.14
CA HIS A 16 -13.27 0.46 -8.63
C HIS A 16 -12.82 1.80 -9.23
N GLN A 17 -12.89 1.93 -10.56
CA GLN A 17 -12.49 3.16 -11.23
C GLN A 17 -13.37 4.35 -10.83
N ALA A 18 -14.69 4.15 -10.73
CA ALA A 18 -15.61 5.19 -10.29
C ALA A 18 -15.31 5.66 -8.86
N PHE A 19 -14.96 4.73 -7.96
CA PHE A 19 -14.59 5.07 -6.59
C PHE A 19 -13.29 5.87 -6.52
N ILE A 20 -12.24 5.48 -7.26
CA ILE A 20 -10.98 6.22 -7.33
C ILE A 20 -11.20 7.64 -7.87
N THR A 21 -11.95 7.78 -8.97
CA THR A 21 -12.31 9.10 -9.52
C THR A 21 -13.17 9.95 -8.57
N THR A 22 -13.93 9.31 -7.67
CA THR A 22 -14.68 10.04 -6.65
C THR A 22 -13.75 10.56 -5.54
N LEU A 23 -12.80 9.73 -5.09
CA LEU A 23 -11.76 10.08 -4.10
C LEU A 23 -10.81 11.19 -4.57
N GLU A 24 -10.64 11.36 -5.87
CA GLU A 24 -9.87 12.48 -6.41
C GLU A 24 -10.56 13.84 -6.21
N LYS A 25 -11.89 13.85 -6.02
CA LYS A 25 -12.72 15.07 -6.02
C LYS A 25 -13.22 15.48 -4.64
N GLN A 26 -13.30 14.55 -3.69
CA GLN A 26 -13.82 14.79 -2.34
C GLN A 26 -13.22 13.82 -1.34
N ASP A 27 -13.26 14.20 -0.06
CA ASP A 27 -12.71 13.40 1.02
C ASP A 27 -13.52 12.11 1.25
N TYR A 28 -12.84 11.05 1.68
CA TYR A 28 -13.43 9.72 1.79
C TYR A 28 -14.68 9.68 2.67
N ASP A 29 -14.69 10.46 3.76
CA ASP A 29 -15.79 10.49 4.72
C ASP A 29 -17.07 11.06 4.09
N ASP A 30 -16.96 12.00 3.16
CA ASP A 30 -18.07 12.65 2.46
C ASP A 30 -18.62 11.82 1.30
N ILE A 31 -17.85 10.87 0.77
CA ILE A 31 -18.28 10.01 -0.33
C ILE A 31 -19.51 9.20 0.06
N THR A 32 -20.55 9.23 -0.78
CA THR A 32 -21.70 8.34 -0.68
C THR A 32 -21.66 7.22 -1.74
N VAL A 33 -22.44 6.16 -1.53
CA VAL A 33 -22.66 5.14 -2.58
C VAL A 33 -23.28 5.78 -3.83
N GLN A 34 -24.11 6.82 -3.67
CA GLN A 34 -24.73 7.50 -4.82
C GLN A 34 -23.70 8.20 -5.70
N ASP A 35 -22.66 8.82 -5.13
CA ASP A 35 -21.60 9.47 -5.90
C ASP A 35 -20.83 8.46 -6.75
N ILE A 36 -20.55 7.30 -6.17
CA ILE A 36 -19.89 6.19 -6.88
C ILE A 36 -20.79 5.69 -8.02
N LEU A 37 -22.09 5.50 -7.77
CA LEU A 37 -23.05 5.07 -8.80
C LEU A 37 -23.15 6.07 -9.95
N ASN A 38 -23.17 7.37 -9.64
CA ASN A 38 -23.22 8.45 -10.62
C ASN A 38 -22.00 8.42 -11.55
N ASN A 39 -20.80 8.19 -11.00
CA ASN A 39 -19.57 8.04 -11.78
C ASN A 39 -19.52 6.71 -12.56
N ALA A 40 -19.98 5.61 -11.95
CA ALA A 40 -19.95 4.27 -12.55
C ALA A 40 -21.01 4.05 -13.65
N LYS A 41 -22.08 4.86 -13.67
CA LYS A 41 -23.25 4.69 -14.54
C LYS A 41 -23.88 3.30 -14.42
N ILE A 42 -24.03 2.80 -13.18
CA ILE A 42 -24.69 1.52 -12.87
C ILE A 42 -25.85 1.70 -11.90
N ASN A 43 -26.75 0.73 -11.89
CA ASN A 43 -27.85 0.71 -10.93
C ASN A 43 -27.37 0.35 -9.52
N ARG A 44 -28.06 0.89 -8.50
CA ARG A 44 -27.79 0.61 -7.08
C ARG A 44 -27.83 -0.88 -6.73
N SER A 45 -28.76 -1.63 -7.35
CA SER A 45 -28.84 -3.09 -7.18
C SER A 45 -27.62 -3.83 -7.74
N THR A 46 -26.96 -3.30 -8.77
CA THR A 46 -25.71 -3.86 -9.31
C THR A 46 -24.56 -3.66 -8.34
N PHE A 47 -24.45 -2.48 -7.72
CA PHE A 47 -23.43 -2.24 -6.69
C PHE A 47 -23.56 -3.21 -5.52
N TYR A 48 -24.77 -3.36 -4.96
CA TYR A 48 -24.98 -4.21 -3.80
C TYR A 48 -24.88 -5.72 -4.07
N LYS A 49 -24.85 -6.15 -5.33
CA LYS A 49 -24.45 -7.53 -5.68
C LYS A 49 -22.97 -7.80 -5.42
N HIS A 50 -22.14 -6.77 -5.37
CA HIS A 50 -20.69 -6.88 -5.21
C HIS A 50 -20.21 -6.33 -3.87
N TYR A 51 -20.82 -5.24 -3.38
CA TYR A 51 -20.34 -4.53 -2.20
C TYR A 51 -21.46 -4.16 -1.23
N LEU A 52 -21.28 -4.46 0.05
CA LEU A 52 -22.24 -4.12 1.10
C LEU A 52 -22.39 -2.61 1.30
N ASN A 53 -21.30 -1.87 1.17
CA ASN A 53 -21.21 -0.41 1.35
C ASN A 53 -19.88 0.11 0.76
N LYS A 54 -19.61 1.41 0.91
CA LYS A 54 -18.35 2.04 0.46
C LYS A 54 -17.11 1.49 1.18
N ASP A 55 -17.24 1.13 2.45
CA ASP A 55 -16.17 0.57 3.28
C ASP A 55 -15.71 -0.79 2.75
N HIS A 56 -16.66 -1.68 2.45
CA HIS A 56 -16.37 -2.99 1.86
C HIS A 56 -15.68 -2.86 0.50
N LEU A 57 -16.10 -1.88 -0.32
CA LEU A 57 -15.42 -1.57 -1.58
C LEU A 57 -13.98 -1.08 -1.37
N ALA A 58 -13.78 -0.13 -0.46
CA ALA A 58 -12.45 0.41 -0.18
C ALA A 58 -11.49 -0.67 0.34
N THR A 59 -11.97 -1.53 1.25
CA THR A 59 -11.20 -2.68 1.76
C THR A 59 -10.84 -3.66 0.64
N ASP A 60 -11.79 -4.04 -0.23
CA ASP A 60 -11.52 -4.93 -1.37
C ASP A 60 -10.44 -4.36 -2.32
N ILE A 61 -10.50 -3.06 -2.61
CA ILE A 61 -9.49 -2.37 -3.44
C ILE A 61 -8.12 -2.41 -2.76
N ILE A 62 -8.05 -2.07 -1.48
CA ILE A 62 -6.81 -2.06 -0.69
C ILE A 62 -6.20 -3.46 -0.61
N GLU A 63 -6.99 -4.48 -0.30
CA GLU A 63 -6.54 -5.87 -0.23
C GLU A 63 -6.03 -6.37 -1.58
N LYS A 64 -6.76 -6.08 -2.66
CA LYS A 64 -6.34 -6.45 -4.01
C LYS A 64 -5.03 -5.79 -4.40
N LEU A 65 -4.86 -4.50 -4.11
CA LEU A 65 -3.61 -3.77 -4.37
C LEU A 65 -2.45 -4.35 -3.55
N LYS A 66 -2.66 -4.53 -2.24
CA LYS A 66 -1.66 -5.11 -1.33
C LYS A 66 -1.20 -6.47 -1.85
N ASN A 67 -2.12 -7.40 -2.04
CA ASN A 67 -1.80 -8.79 -2.37
C ASN A 67 -1.21 -8.96 -3.76
N LYS A 68 -1.66 -8.16 -4.73
CA LYS A 68 -1.16 -8.25 -6.12
C LYS A 68 0.19 -7.58 -6.31
N SER A 69 0.49 -6.52 -5.56
CA SER A 69 1.60 -5.63 -5.92
C SER A 69 2.54 -5.29 -4.78
N LEU A 70 2.05 -5.08 -3.55
CA LEU A 70 2.91 -4.60 -2.45
C LEU A 70 3.50 -5.75 -1.62
N ILE A 71 2.70 -6.78 -1.31
CA ILE A 71 3.17 -7.96 -0.58
C ILE A 71 4.26 -8.72 -1.36
N PRO A 72 4.14 -8.96 -2.68
CA PRO A 72 5.23 -9.59 -3.43
C PRO A 72 6.56 -8.82 -3.34
N LEU A 73 6.53 -7.48 -3.37
CA LEU A 73 7.72 -6.67 -3.15
C LEU A 73 8.27 -6.85 -1.73
N LEU A 74 7.39 -6.81 -0.72
CA LEU A 74 7.79 -6.99 0.68
C LEU A 74 8.45 -8.35 0.93
N GLU A 75 7.99 -9.40 0.26
CA GLU A 75 8.60 -10.74 0.34
C GLU A 75 10.06 -10.74 -0.12
N GLU A 76 10.40 -9.99 -1.17
CA GLU A 76 11.78 -9.87 -1.66
C GLU A 76 12.65 -8.95 -0.79
N ARG A 77 12.05 -8.03 -0.02
CA ARG A 77 12.75 -6.95 0.69
C ARG A 77 13.90 -7.45 1.57
N PHE A 78 13.70 -8.57 2.25
CA PHE A 78 14.64 -9.10 3.26
C PHE A 78 15.67 -10.09 2.70
N SER A 79 15.59 -10.37 1.40
CA SER A 79 16.44 -11.32 0.67
C SER A 79 17.23 -10.64 -0.46
N THR A 80 17.06 -9.33 -0.63
CA THR A 80 17.69 -8.55 -1.71
C THR A 80 18.38 -7.30 -1.14
N PRO A 81 19.62 -6.97 -1.58
CA PRO A 81 20.28 -5.73 -1.20
C PRO A 81 19.40 -4.49 -1.43
N THR A 82 19.51 -3.49 -0.57
CA THR A 82 18.59 -2.32 -0.55
C THR A 82 18.47 -1.60 -1.88
N LEU A 83 19.58 -1.33 -2.57
CA LEU A 83 19.56 -0.67 -3.87
C LEU A 83 18.87 -1.52 -4.93
N GLU A 84 19.20 -2.82 -5.00
CA GLU A 84 18.61 -3.72 -5.98
C GLU A 84 17.10 -3.86 -5.76
N PHE A 85 16.66 -3.98 -4.50
CA PHE A 85 15.25 -3.93 -4.14
C PHE A 85 14.59 -2.64 -4.62
N ALA A 86 15.21 -1.48 -4.37
CA ALA A 86 14.67 -0.19 -4.77
C ALA A 86 14.56 -0.06 -6.31
N ILE A 87 15.52 -0.60 -7.06
CA ILE A 87 15.48 -0.64 -8.53
C ILE A 87 14.29 -1.48 -9.04
N LYS A 88 14.02 -2.64 -8.40
CA LYS A 88 12.86 -3.49 -8.76
C LYS A 88 11.52 -2.88 -8.32
N ALA A 89 11.48 -2.25 -7.15
CA ALA A 89 10.26 -1.65 -6.61
C ALA A 89 9.86 -0.36 -7.34
N ALA A 90 10.81 0.48 -7.75
CA ALA A 90 10.56 1.76 -8.40
C ALA A 90 9.55 1.72 -9.57
N PRO A 91 9.66 0.83 -10.57
CA PRO A 91 8.68 0.79 -11.67
C PRO A 91 7.27 0.41 -11.19
N VAL A 92 7.15 -0.48 -10.20
CA VAL A 92 5.86 -0.86 -9.61
C VAL A 92 5.23 0.33 -8.87
N ILE A 93 6.02 1.02 -8.03
CA ILE A 93 5.56 2.22 -7.31
C ILE A 93 5.20 3.34 -8.27
N ASN A 94 5.99 3.59 -9.32
CA ASN A 94 5.68 4.59 -10.33
C ASN A 94 4.38 4.28 -11.09
N THR A 95 4.16 3.00 -11.45
CA THR A 95 2.93 2.56 -12.12
C THR A 95 1.70 2.74 -11.23
N LEU A 96 1.84 2.45 -9.93
CA LEU A 96 0.74 2.51 -8.97
C LEU A 96 0.62 3.88 -8.27
N ARG A 97 1.49 4.84 -8.58
CA ARG A 97 1.66 6.10 -7.83
C ARG A 97 0.33 6.80 -7.59
N HIS A 98 -0.44 7.03 -8.64
CA HIS A 98 -1.70 7.74 -8.54
C HIS A 98 -2.70 7.00 -7.64
N THR A 99 -2.87 5.68 -7.83
CA THR A 99 -3.73 4.86 -6.98
C THR A 99 -3.25 4.86 -5.52
N LEU A 100 -1.94 4.76 -5.29
CA LEU A 100 -1.34 4.82 -3.96
C LEU A 100 -1.64 6.17 -3.31
N GLN A 101 -1.39 7.29 -3.99
CA GLN A 101 -1.70 8.64 -3.50
C GLN A 101 -3.18 8.79 -3.10
N THR A 102 -4.08 8.32 -3.96
CA THR A 102 -5.53 8.41 -3.71
C THR A 102 -5.96 7.56 -2.52
N LEU A 103 -5.46 6.33 -2.39
CA LEU A 103 -5.79 5.45 -1.27
C LEU A 103 -5.08 5.83 0.03
N TRP A 104 -3.93 6.51 -0.04
CA TRP A 104 -3.19 6.97 1.12
C TRP A 104 -3.96 8.03 1.92
N LYS A 105 -4.82 8.79 1.23
CA LYS A 105 -5.72 9.79 1.84
C LYS A 105 -6.80 9.14 2.71
N ILE A 106 -7.10 7.85 2.50
CA ILE A 106 -8.06 7.12 3.34
C ILE A 106 -7.34 6.73 4.64
N ASP A 107 -7.56 7.50 5.70
CA ASP A 107 -6.97 7.23 7.03
C ASP A 107 -8.01 7.32 8.15
N THR A 108 -9.12 6.58 8.00
CA THR A 108 -10.14 6.45 9.05
C THR A 108 -9.69 5.44 10.10
N HIS A 109 -10.34 5.35 11.26
CA HIS A 109 -10.02 4.30 12.25
C HIS A 109 -10.19 2.86 11.73
N ARG A 110 -11.05 2.65 10.72
CA ARG A 110 -11.37 1.32 10.18
C ARG A 110 -10.53 0.94 8.97
N ILE A 111 -10.22 1.92 8.12
CA ILE A 111 -9.61 1.69 6.81
C ILE A 111 -8.43 2.64 6.65
N SER A 112 -7.24 2.06 6.47
CA SER A 112 -6.01 2.80 6.19
C SER A 112 -5.00 1.90 5.49
N LEU A 113 -4.68 2.21 4.23
CA LEU A 113 -3.65 1.49 3.48
C LEU A 113 -2.28 1.64 4.16
N LYS A 114 -1.95 2.87 4.60
CA LYS A 114 -0.68 3.20 5.27
C LYS A 114 -0.46 2.33 6.50
N ARG A 115 -1.43 2.31 7.44
CA ARG A 115 -1.31 1.51 8.67
C ARG A 115 -1.27 0.03 8.37
N GLN A 116 -2.05 -0.44 7.41
CA GLN A 116 -2.01 -1.84 7.02
C GLN A 116 -0.63 -2.25 6.48
N ILE A 117 -0.03 -1.49 5.56
CA ILE A 117 1.32 -1.81 5.05
C ILE A 117 2.35 -1.74 6.18
N GLN A 118 2.24 -0.76 7.09
CA GLN A 118 3.14 -0.66 8.24
C GLN A 118 3.14 -1.92 9.08
N GLU A 119 1.96 -2.46 9.39
CA GLU A 119 1.81 -3.70 10.13
C GLU A 119 2.34 -4.91 9.37
N GLU A 120 2.14 -5.00 8.05
CA GLU A 120 2.73 -6.09 7.25
C GLU A 120 4.27 -6.04 7.25
N VAL A 121 4.86 -4.85 7.09
CA VAL A 121 6.31 -4.66 7.11
C VAL A 121 6.89 -5.06 8.47
N LYS A 122 6.23 -4.65 9.56
CA LYS A 122 6.63 -5.00 10.93
C LYS A 122 6.56 -6.51 11.16
N LYS A 123 5.44 -7.16 10.82
CA LYS A 123 5.27 -8.61 10.95
C LYS A 123 6.36 -9.35 10.17
N LYS A 124 6.57 -8.96 8.91
CA LYS A 124 7.59 -9.58 8.07
C LYS A 124 8.99 -9.44 8.65
N TYR A 125 9.33 -8.28 9.22
CA TYR A 125 10.59 -8.08 9.92
C TYR A 125 10.76 -9.11 11.05
N ILE A 126 9.78 -9.21 11.95
CA ILE A 126 9.80 -10.11 13.11
C ILE A 126 9.92 -11.57 12.67
N ASP A 127 9.19 -11.98 11.63
CA ASP A 127 9.27 -13.32 11.05
C ASP A 127 10.67 -13.65 10.52
N VAL A 128 11.34 -12.68 9.88
CA VAL A 128 12.69 -12.86 9.35
C VAL A 128 13.73 -12.91 10.47
N ILE A 129 13.60 -12.13 11.54
CA ILE A 129 14.61 -12.17 12.62
C ILE A 129 14.46 -13.41 13.50
N SER A 130 13.21 -13.81 13.77
CA SER A 130 12.91 -14.99 14.60
C SER A 130 13.43 -16.29 13.98
N THR A 131 13.56 -16.34 12.65
CA THR A 131 14.16 -17.48 11.93
C THR A 131 15.69 -17.43 11.86
N ARG A 132 16.33 -16.28 12.07
CA ARG A 132 17.79 -16.08 11.90
C ARG A 132 18.59 -16.06 13.21
N LYS A 133 17.97 -15.81 14.35
CA LYS A 133 18.69 -15.67 15.64
C LYS A 133 17.99 -16.40 16.78
N SER A 134 18.79 -16.91 17.72
CA SER A 134 18.32 -17.25 19.07
C SER A 134 17.70 -16.00 19.69
N LEU A 135 16.42 -16.07 20.08
CA LEU A 135 15.55 -14.97 20.52
C LEU A 135 15.99 -14.30 21.85
N ASN A 136 17.10 -14.73 22.45
CA ASN A 136 17.34 -14.48 23.87
C ASN A 136 17.87 -13.09 24.23
N ASP A 137 18.01 -12.14 23.30
CA ASP A 137 18.55 -10.81 23.64
C ASP A 137 18.14 -9.65 22.70
N ILE A 138 17.04 -9.80 21.94
CA ILE A 138 16.66 -8.83 20.91
C ILE A 138 15.22 -8.37 21.13
N ASP A 139 15.04 -7.06 21.31
CA ASP A 139 13.73 -6.41 21.25
C ASP A 139 13.23 -6.33 19.78
N ALA A 140 12.79 -7.49 19.28
CA ALA A 140 12.27 -7.67 17.93
C ALA A 140 11.10 -6.75 17.62
N GLU A 141 10.30 -6.45 18.65
CA GLU A 141 9.12 -5.62 18.58
C GLU A 141 9.51 -4.16 18.33
N PHE A 142 10.45 -3.62 19.11
CA PHE A 142 11.00 -2.28 18.87
C PHE A 142 11.68 -2.18 17.50
N GLN A 143 12.53 -3.14 17.15
CA GLN A 143 13.24 -3.14 15.86
C GLN A 143 12.28 -3.21 14.67
N GLY A 144 11.27 -4.08 14.73
CA GLY A 144 10.25 -4.21 13.70
C GLY A 144 9.43 -2.92 13.57
N LYS A 145 9.07 -2.28 14.69
CA LYS A 145 8.36 -1.00 14.68
C LYS A 145 9.21 0.12 14.10
N LEU A 146 10.49 0.21 14.47
CA LEU A 146 11.42 1.18 13.91
C LEU A 146 11.58 1.00 12.40
N PHE A 147 11.85 -0.23 11.96
CA PHE A 147 12.01 -0.56 10.53
C PHE A 147 10.76 -0.22 9.73
N ALA A 148 9.58 -0.60 10.22
CA ALA A 148 8.31 -0.31 9.56
C ALA A 148 8.02 1.20 9.50
N THR A 149 8.30 1.93 10.57
CA THR A 149 8.08 3.38 10.62
C THR A 149 8.97 4.11 9.61
N LEU A 150 10.26 3.79 9.55
CA LEU A 150 11.19 4.38 8.58
C LEU A 150 10.82 4.00 7.15
N SER A 151 10.45 2.73 6.92
CA SER A 151 10.04 2.24 5.59
C SER A 151 8.78 2.95 5.10
N ILE A 152 7.78 3.14 5.96
CA ILE A 152 6.55 3.86 5.61
C ILE A 152 6.80 5.35 5.40
N ALA A 153 7.63 5.99 6.21
CA ALA A 153 7.99 7.40 5.99
C ALA A 153 8.67 7.60 4.63
N MET A 154 9.57 6.68 4.24
CA MET A 154 10.20 6.70 2.93
C MET A 154 9.19 6.42 1.81
N MET A 155 8.32 5.42 1.98
CA MET A 155 7.27 5.09 1.01
C MET A 155 6.32 6.27 0.80
N GLU A 156 5.90 6.94 1.87
CA GLU A 156 5.07 8.14 1.83
C GLU A 156 5.75 9.26 1.07
N HIS A 157 7.02 9.56 1.38
CA HIS A 157 7.79 10.57 0.65
C HIS A 157 7.85 10.27 -0.86
N VAL A 158 8.16 9.02 -1.24
CA VAL A 158 8.29 8.68 -2.66
C VAL A 158 6.94 8.63 -3.39
N VAL A 159 5.86 8.23 -2.72
CA VAL A 159 4.50 8.19 -3.29
C VAL A 159 3.94 9.60 -3.44
N MET A 160 4.14 10.48 -2.46
CA MET A 160 3.59 11.83 -2.44
C MET A 160 4.43 12.83 -3.24
N SER A 161 5.64 12.48 -3.66
CA SER A 161 6.44 13.30 -4.59
C SER A 161 5.84 13.34 -5.99
N ASP A 162 5.96 14.48 -6.67
CA ASP A 162 5.59 14.64 -8.08
C ASP A 162 6.57 13.95 -9.04
N ASN A 163 7.79 13.68 -8.56
CA ASN A 163 8.85 13.08 -9.37
C ASN A 163 8.80 11.55 -9.32
N PRO A 164 9.11 10.86 -10.44
CA PRO A 164 9.33 9.41 -10.44
C PRO A 164 10.38 8.99 -9.41
N VAL A 165 10.19 7.79 -8.85
CA VAL A 165 11.14 7.21 -7.90
C VAL A 165 12.51 7.08 -8.56
N ASN A 166 13.52 7.71 -7.97
CA ASN A 166 14.93 7.53 -8.34
C ASN A 166 15.66 6.74 -7.23
N PRO A 167 15.91 5.44 -7.42
CA PRO A 167 16.54 4.58 -6.42
C PRO A 167 17.92 5.07 -5.95
N MET A 168 18.71 5.67 -6.84
CA MET A 168 20.07 6.12 -6.52
C MET A 168 20.04 7.34 -5.60
N VAL A 169 19.14 8.28 -5.87
CA VAL A 169 18.94 9.47 -5.01
C VAL A 169 18.43 9.05 -3.65
N ILE A 170 17.47 8.12 -3.59
CA ILE A 170 16.93 7.60 -2.32
C ILE A 170 18.03 6.90 -1.51
N GLN A 171 18.84 6.07 -2.17
CA GLN A 171 19.96 5.40 -1.50
C GLN A 171 20.97 6.40 -0.94
N THR A 172 21.35 7.41 -1.74
CA THR A 172 22.30 8.45 -1.32
C THR A 172 21.78 9.20 -0.10
N ASN A 173 20.51 9.64 -0.15
CA ASN A 173 19.88 10.33 0.98
C ASN A 173 19.76 9.43 2.22
N LEU A 174 19.46 8.15 2.04
CA LEU A 174 19.40 7.20 3.15
C LEU A 174 20.78 6.99 3.79
N GLN A 175 21.84 6.87 2.99
CA GLN A 175 23.21 6.73 3.49
C GLN A 175 23.64 7.96 4.28
N GLU A 176 23.32 9.16 3.79
CA GLU A 176 23.57 10.42 4.50
C GLU A 176 22.87 10.44 5.85
N VAL A 177 21.57 10.11 5.91
CA VAL A 177 20.82 10.04 7.17
C VAL A 177 21.41 9.01 8.13
N LEU A 178 21.77 7.82 7.65
CA LEU A 178 22.35 6.76 8.47
C LEU A 178 23.75 7.09 8.99
N SER A 179 24.49 7.98 8.32
CA SER A 179 25.81 8.42 8.78
C SER A 179 25.74 9.12 10.15
N TYR A 180 24.68 9.89 10.42
CA TYR A 180 24.48 10.58 11.70
C TYR A 180 24.21 9.62 12.87
N PHE A 181 23.77 8.38 12.60
CA PHE A 181 23.61 7.35 13.63
C PHE A 181 24.91 6.61 13.94
N SER A 182 25.97 6.86 13.17
CA SER A 182 27.28 6.21 13.31
C SER A 182 28.38 7.17 13.76
N LEU A 183 28.00 8.36 14.26
CA LEU A 183 28.95 9.33 14.81
C LEU A 183 29.47 8.80 16.15
N GLU A 184 30.79 8.57 16.23
CA GLU A 184 31.53 8.26 17.47
C GLU A 184 31.78 9.53 18.31
#